data_AF-A0A968LJY8-F1
#
_entry.id   AF-A0A968LJY8-F1
#
_cell.length_a   1.000
_cell.length_b   1.000
_cell.length_c   1.000
_cell.angle_alpha   90.00
_cell.angle_beta   90.00
_cell.angle_gamma   90.00
#
_symmetry.space_group_name_H-M   'P 1'
#
loop_
_entity.id
_entity.type
_entity.pdbx_description
1 polymer ?
#
loop_
_entity_poly.entity_id
_entity_poly.type
_entity_poly.pdbx_seq_one_letter_code
_entity_poly.pdbx_strand_id
1 'polypeptide(L)'
;MLGSVPEQELLSLVEAIAQEDALTALEQVRHLLDRGREPMVVLHHLAGVYRDLLIAKHAGDRPELVSCTAEGWARLNILAGQITNSTLISCQQKLAAAETQLRQTTQPRLWLEITVIGLMAAEPPPAPTQPIPSPAPQRQPPAPRDPQPLKPPTSQDPVAIWQEVERLLSTPSRAIFQQLQPELVEINSTDVLVGLRSKRDETTKNIATQKRADLEKAFERVLHRPLKVRYQFLSPNQGQPVPAPPELPPPSTEPKAAPAIAPTTSDDVAIRNVADLFQGQVIALEDESSMEQGKPPKGS
;
A
#
# COMPACT_ATOMS: atom_id res chain seq x y z
N MET A 1 11.38 -29.53 7.78
CA MET A 1 11.27 -29.12 9.19
C MET A 1 11.17 -27.61 9.20
N LEU A 2 9.95 -27.07 9.25
CA LEU A 2 9.74 -25.61 9.32
C LEU A 2 10.40 -25.11 10.61
N GLY A 3 11.20 -24.06 10.52
CA GLY A 3 11.97 -23.55 11.64
C GLY A 3 11.07 -23.13 12.81
N SER A 4 10.95 -23.97 13.83
CA SER A 4 10.18 -23.65 15.05
C SER A 4 10.81 -22.44 15.74
N VAL A 5 10.04 -21.38 15.92
CA VAL A 5 10.46 -20.26 16.78
C VAL A 5 10.29 -20.73 18.22
N PRO A 6 11.30 -20.55 19.10
CA PRO A 6 11.19 -20.98 20.48
C PRO A 6 10.11 -20.17 21.21
N GLU A 7 9.37 -20.88 22.06
CA GLU A 7 8.22 -20.37 22.82
C GLU A 7 8.58 -19.09 23.61
N GLN A 8 9.71 -19.10 24.32
CA GLN A 8 10.15 -17.95 25.12
C GLN A 8 10.44 -16.71 24.26
N GLU A 9 11.04 -16.82 23.08
CA GLU A 9 11.29 -15.66 22.22
C GLU A 9 9.97 -15.08 21.69
N LEU A 10 8.97 -15.92 21.38
CA LEU A 10 7.63 -15.46 20.99
C LEU A 10 6.89 -14.76 22.13
N LEU A 11 6.91 -15.34 23.32
CA LEU A 11 6.25 -14.75 24.49
C LEU A 11 6.89 -13.41 24.86
N SER A 12 8.22 -13.31 24.80
CA SER A 12 8.92 -12.03 25.00
C SER A 12 8.59 -11.00 23.92
N LEU A 13 8.43 -11.40 22.66
CA LEU A 13 7.98 -10.50 21.60
C LEU A 13 6.55 -9.98 21.87
N VAL A 14 5.63 -10.86 22.26
CA VAL A 14 4.24 -10.49 22.59
C VAL A 14 4.19 -9.58 23.82
N GLU A 15 5.03 -9.82 24.81
CA GLU A 15 5.18 -8.95 25.99
C GLU A 15 5.67 -7.55 25.60
N ALA A 16 6.69 -7.44 24.74
CA ALA A 16 7.16 -6.16 24.23
C ALA A 16 6.07 -5.42 23.44
N ILE A 17 5.29 -6.14 22.61
CA ILE A 17 4.14 -5.56 21.90
C ILE A 17 3.07 -5.06 22.88
N ALA A 18 2.77 -5.83 23.94
CA ALA A 18 1.78 -5.47 24.95
C ALA A 18 2.21 -4.25 25.80
N GLN A 19 3.51 -4.04 25.96
CA GLN A 19 4.09 -2.88 26.65
C GLN A 19 4.30 -1.68 25.71
N GLU A 20 3.90 -1.78 24.44
CA GLU A 20 4.11 -0.74 23.41
C GLU A 20 5.60 -0.37 23.22
N ASP A 21 6.51 -1.29 23.53
CA ASP A 21 7.96 -1.11 23.35
C ASP A 21 8.38 -1.52 21.94
N ALA A 22 8.26 -0.56 21.01
CA ALA A 22 8.63 -0.71 19.61
C ALA A 22 10.11 -1.11 19.42
N LEU A 23 11.02 -0.56 20.23
CA LEU A 23 12.45 -0.83 20.09
C LEU A 23 12.74 -2.29 20.41
N THR A 24 12.32 -2.74 21.60
CA THR A 24 12.54 -4.12 22.04
C THR A 24 11.88 -5.11 21.09
N ALA A 25 10.66 -4.85 20.64
CA ALA A 25 9.98 -5.74 19.69
C ALA A 25 10.70 -5.85 18.34
N LEU A 26 11.19 -4.74 17.78
CA LEU A 26 11.95 -4.75 16.52
C LEU A 26 13.29 -5.47 16.67
N GLU A 27 13.99 -5.28 17.80
CA GLU A 27 15.22 -6.02 18.11
C GLU A 27 14.97 -7.52 18.21
N GLN A 28 13.88 -7.95 18.84
CA GLN A 28 13.48 -9.36 18.91
C GLN A 28 13.17 -9.94 17.53
N VAL A 29 12.41 -9.22 16.70
CA VAL A 29 12.14 -9.62 15.31
C VAL A 29 13.45 -9.75 14.53
N ARG A 30 14.34 -8.76 14.64
CA ARG A 30 15.65 -8.79 14.00
C ARG A 30 16.48 -10.00 14.44
N HIS A 31 16.55 -10.26 15.74
CA HIS A 31 17.28 -11.42 16.29
C HIS A 31 16.73 -12.74 15.74
N LEU A 32 15.41 -12.89 15.68
CA LEU A 32 14.76 -14.07 15.10
C LEU A 32 15.14 -14.26 13.63
N LEU A 33 15.10 -13.20 12.84
CA LEU A 33 15.41 -13.26 11.41
C LEU A 33 16.90 -13.48 11.13
N ASP A 34 17.78 -12.87 11.93
CA ASP A 34 19.24 -13.02 11.80
C ASP A 34 19.70 -14.44 12.16
N ARG A 35 18.90 -15.18 12.96
CA ARG A 35 19.04 -16.63 13.20
C ARG A 35 18.53 -17.51 12.05
N GLY A 36 18.13 -16.92 10.93
CA GLY A 36 17.63 -17.61 9.74
C GLY A 36 16.17 -18.06 9.84
N ARG A 37 15.38 -17.50 10.77
CA ARG A 37 13.93 -17.76 10.81
C ARG A 37 13.26 -17.05 9.65
N GLU A 38 12.38 -17.76 8.95
CA GLU A 38 11.63 -17.18 7.85
C GLU A 38 10.54 -16.22 8.38
N PRO A 39 10.38 -15.01 7.81
CA PRO A 39 9.41 -14.03 8.29
C PRO A 39 7.97 -14.56 8.36
N MET A 40 7.57 -15.36 7.38
CA MET A 40 6.23 -15.94 7.34
C MET A 40 6.00 -16.97 8.45
N VAL A 41 7.06 -17.70 8.84
CA VAL A 41 7.00 -18.66 9.96
C VAL A 41 6.88 -17.92 11.29
N VAL A 42 7.61 -16.81 11.47
CA VAL A 42 7.47 -15.94 12.65
C VAL A 42 6.04 -15.40 12.76
N LEU A 43 5.48 -14.91 11.65
CA LEU A 43 4.11 -14.40 11.60
C LEU A 43 3.08 -15.46 12.03
N HIS A 44 3.15 -16.68 11.47
CA HIS A 44 2.21 -17.75 11.82
C HIS A 44 2.31 -18.17 13.29
N HIS A 45 3.53 -18.26 13.84
CA HIS A 45 3.70 -18.58 15.25
C HIS A 45 3.18 -17.46 16.15
N LEU A 46 3.40 -16.20 15.77
CA LEU A 46 2.84 -15.05 16.47
C LEU A 46 1.30 -15.10 16.46
N ALA A 47 0.68 -15.38 15.31
CA ALA A 47 -0.77 -15.58 15.20
C ALA A 47 -1.29 -16.77 16.03
N GLY A 48 -0.49 -17.83 16.18
CA GLY A 48 -0.75 -18.93 17.11
C GLY A 48 -0.79 -18.46 18.56
N VAL A 49 0.18 -17.66 19.00
CA VAL A 49 0.25 -17.13 20.36
C VAL A 49 -0.94 -16.23 20.68
N TYR A 50 -1.39 -15.38 19.75
CA TYR A 50 -2.60 -14.56 19.95
C TYR A 50 -3.89 -15.38 20.07
N ARG A 51 -4.01 -16.48 19.31
CA ARG A 51 -5.09 -17.47 19.50
C ARG A 51 -5.00 -18.11 20.88
N ASP A 52 -3.80 -18.49 21.30
CA ASP A 52 -3.59 -19.16 22.58
C ASP A 52 -3.85 -18.20 23.76
N LEU A 53 -3.57 -16.90 23.61
CA LEU A 53 -3.97 -15.85 24.54
C LEU A 53 -5.49 -15.72 24.66
N LEU A 54 -6.22 -15.79 23.54
CA LEU A 54 -7.70 -15.80 23.56
C LEU A 54 -8.23 -17.03 24.31
N ILE A 55 -7.60 -18.19 24.14
CA ILE A 55 -7.96 -19.41 24.88
C ILE A 55 -7.65 -19.23 26.36
N ALA A 56 -6.45 -18.80 26.73
CA ALA A 56 -6.07 -18.56 28.12
C ALA A 56 -7.01 -17.57 28.82
N LYS A 57 -7.45 -16.53 28.09
CA LYS A 57 -8.37 -15.52 28.63
C LYS A 57 -9.77 -16.05 28.96
N HIS A 58 -10.27 -17.03 28.21
CA HIS A 58 -11.63 -17.57 28.38
C HIS A 58 -11.65 -18.95 29.04
N ALA A 59 -10.53 -19.66 29.06
CA ALA A 59 -10.37 -21.03 29.55
C ALA A 59 -9.03 -21.20 30.29
N GLY A 60 -8.70 -20.26 31.19
CA GLY A 60 -7.43 -20.25 31.95
C GLY A 60 -7.17 -21.50 32.81
N ASP A 61 -8.22 -22.23 33.17
CA ASP A 61 -8.14 -23.52 33.89
C ASP A 61 -7.87 -24.74 33.00
N ARG A 62 -7.75 -24.57 31.67
CA ARG A 62 -7.56 -25.67 30.71
C ARG A 62 -6.28 -25.52 29.87
N PRO A 63 -5.09 -25.72 30.47
CA PRO A 63 -3.82 -25.71 29.73
C PRO A 63 -3.75 -26.77 28.63
N GLU A 64 -4.52 -27.86 28.73
CA GLU A 64 -4.60 -28.93 27.73
C GLU A 64 -5.06 -28.46 26.33
N LEU A 65 -5.67 -27.28 26.24
CA LEU A 65 -6.13 -26.70 24.97
C LEU A 65 -5.00 -26.06 24.15
N VAL A 66 -3.82 -25.86 24.76
CA VAL A 66 -2.67 -25.20 24.13
C VAL A 66 -1.44 -26.07 24.28
N SER A 67 -0.72 -26.29 23.18
CA SER A 67 0.55 -27.04 23.17
C SER A 67 1.72 -26.15 23.65
N CYS A 68 1.70 -25.74 24.93
CA CYS A 68 2.77 -24.94 25.53
C CYS A 68 3.29 -25.56 26.83
N THR A 69 4.47 -25.12 27.28
CA THR A 69 5.01 -25.54 28.57
C THR A 69 4.18 -24.98 29.74
N ALA A 70 4.30 -25.58 30.93
CA ALA A 70 3.64 -25.05 32.13
C ALA A 70 4.08 -23.61 32.47
N GLU A 71 5.35 -23.28 32.21
CA GLU A 71 5.87 -21.92 32.37
C GLU A 71 5.28 -20.97 31.33
N GLY A 72 5.19 -21.40 30.07
CA GLY A 72 4.54 -20.64 28.99
C GLY A 72 3.07 -20.37 29.28
N TRP A 73 2.34 -21.37 29.76
CA TRP A 73 0.94 -21.21 30.15
C TRP A 73 0.75 -20.18 31.26
N ALA A 74 1.62 -20.19 32.28
CA ALA A 74 1.57 -19.21 33.36
C ALA A 74 1.79 -17.78 32.82
N ARG A 75 2.78 -17.58 31.94
CA ARG A 75 3.02 -16.29 31.28
C ARG A 75 1.86 -15.86 30.38
N LEU A 76 1.31 -16.78 29.60
CA LEU A 76 0.13 -16.53 28.75
C LEU A 76 -1.06 -16.04 29.57
N ASN A 77 -1.35 -16.64 30.72
CA ASN A 77 -2.43 -16.19 31.60
C ASN A 77 -2.22 -14.78 32.14
N ILE A 78 -0.98 -14.43 32.51
CA ILE A 78 -0.63 -13.07 32.95
C ILE A 78 -0.88 -12.07 31.81
N LEU A 79 -0.37 -12.34 30.61
CA LEU A 79 -0.55 -11.48 29.44
C LEU A 79 -2.03 -11.38 29.01
N ALA A 80 -2.77 -12.50 29.06
CA ALA A 80 -4.19 -12.55 28.76
C ALA A 80 -5.03 -11.69 29.73
N GLY A 81 -4.57 -11.52 30.98
CA GLY A 81 -5.16 -10.61 31.95
C GLY A 81 -4.96 -9.13 31.61
N GLN A 82 -3.85 -8.78 30.96
CA GLN A 82 -3.47 -7.39 30.65
C GLN A 82 -4.06 -6.87 29.34
N ILE A 83 -4.31 -7.74 28.37
CA ILE A 83 -4.79 -7.36 27.02
C ILE A 83 -6.31 -7.50 26.93
N THR A 84 -7.01 -6.54 26.34
CA THR A 84 -8.47 -6.61 26.16
C THR A 84 -8.89 -7.58 25.03
N ASN A 85 -10.13 -8.10 25.07
CA ASN A 85 -10.67 -8.94 23.99
C ASN A 85 -10.67 -8.21 22.63
N SER A 86 -11.03 -6.92 22.63
CA SER A 86 -11.05 -6.11 21.41
C SER A 86 -9.66 -6.02 20.77
N THR A 87 -8.63 -5.77 21.60
CA THR A 87 -7.23 -5.72 21.16
C THR A 87 -6.77 -7.06 20.60
N LEU A 88 -7.02 -8.18 21.29
CA LEU A 88 -6.64 -9.52 20.81
C LEU A 88 -7.27 -9.84 19.45
N ILE A 89 -8.56 -9.53 19.27
CA ILE A 89 -9.28 -9.75 18.01
C ILE A 89 -8.71 -8.85 16.89
N SER A 90 -8.44 -7.57 17.18
CA SER A 90 -7.84 -6.65 16.23
C SER A 90 -6.44 -7.12 15.80
N CYS A 91 -5.59 -7.54 16.75
CA CYS A 91 -4.28 -8.10 16.46
C CYS A 91 -4.37 -9.33 15.57
N GLN A 92 -5.30 -10.25 15.83
CA GLN A 92 -5.51 -11.45 14.99
C GLN A 92 -5.88 -11.07 13.55
N GLN A 93 -6.76 -10.08 13.36
CA GLN A 93 -7.16 -9.59 12.02
C GLN A 93 -5.98 -8.96 11.28
N LYS A 94 -5.17 -8.14 11.96
CA LYS A 94 -3.96 -7.53 11.39
C LYS A 94 -2.94 -8.57 10.98
N LEU A 95 -2.73 -9.60 11.80
CA LEU A 95 -1.85 -10.73 11.49
C LEU A 95 -2.33 -11.49 10.25
N ALA A 96 -3.63 -11.80 10.16
CA ALA A 96 -4.21 -12.48 9.01
C ALA A 96 -4.08 -11.66 7.71
N ALA A 97 -4.29 -10.33 7.79
CA ALA A 97 -4.10 -9.44 6.65
C ALA A 97 -2.62 -9.38 6.20
N ALA A 98 -1.70 -9.40 7.15
CA ALA A 98 -0.26 -9.37 6.90
C ALA A 98 0.25 -10.62 6.17
N GLU A 99 -0.38 -11.80 6.34
CA GLU A 99 0.03 -13.03 5.65
C GLU A 99 0.08 -12.87 4.13
N THR A 100 -0.93 -12.21 3.55
CA THR A 100 -0.98 -11.96 2.10
C THR A 100 0.11 -10.98 1.68
N GLN A 101 0.31 -9.91 2.46
CA GLN A 101 1.34 -8.91 2.18
C GLN A 101 2.75 -9.51 2.22
N LEU A 102 3.06 -10.33 3.24
CA LEU A 102 4.35 -11.01 3.37
C LEU A 102 4.60 -12.00 2.23
N ARG A 103 3.56 -12.63 1.69
CA ARG A 103 3.68 -13.59 0.58
C ARG A 103 3.95 -12.92 -0.77
N GLN A 104 3.41 -11.71 -0.98
CA GLN A 104 3.43 -11.03 -2.28
C GLN A 104 4.56 -9.99 -2.41
N THR A 105 5.22 -9.64 -1.31
CA THR A 105 6.25 -8.61 -1.27
C THR A 105 7.65 -9.14 -1.65
N THR A 106 8.50 -8.23 -2.14
CA THR A 106 9.94 -8.48 -2.32
C THR A 106 10.75 -8.25 -1.03
N GLN A 107 10.11 -7.68 0.02
CA GLN A 107 10.76 -7.32 1.28
C GLN A 107 9.97 -7.87 2.50
N PRO A 108 9.93 -9.19 2.71
CA PRO A 108 9.10 -9.81 3.75
C PRO A 108 9.55 -9.46 5.17
N ARG A 109 10.85 -9.17 5.37
CA ARG A 109 11.39 -8.69 6.66
C ARG A 109 10.78 -7.35 7.06
N LEU A 110 10.84 -6.35 6.17
CA LEU A 110 10.31 -5.01 6.42
C LEU A 110 8.81 -5.07 6.73
N TRP A 111 8.07 -5.89 5.98
CA TRP A 111 6.64 -6.06 6.20
C TRP A 111 6.32 -6.73 7.55
N LEU A 112 7.14 -7.67 8.01
CA LEU A 112 7.00 -8.23 9.36
C LEU A 112 7.23 -7.16 10.43
N GLU A 113 8.27 -6.34 10.29
CA GLU A 113 8.58 -5.23 11.21
C GLU A 113 7.42 -4.22 11.25
N ILE A 114 6.90 -3.79 10.10
CA ILE A 114 5.71 -2.91 10.01
C ILE A 114 4.50 -3.55 10.67
N THR A 115 4.28 -4.85 10.45
CA THR A 115 3.15 -5.57 11.05
C THR A 115 3.25 -5.55 12.57
N VAL A 116 4.42 -5.87 13.13
CA VAL A 116 4.66 -5.88 14.58
C VAL A 116 4.43 -4.50 15.20
N ILE A 117 4.92 -3.43 14.58
CA ILE A 117 4.62 -2.06 15.02
C ILE A 117 3.11 -1.76 14.91
N GLY A 118 2.46 -2.22 13.84
CA GLY A 118 1.02 -2.08 13.64
C GLY A 118 0.15 -2.81 14.67
N LEU A 119 0.69 -3.82 15.37
CA LEU A 119 -0.01 -4.51 16.47
C LEU A 119 -0.03 -3.69 17.76
N MET A 120 0.97 -2.83 17.97
CA MET A 120 1.03 -1.92 19.14
C MET A 120 0.10 -0.73 18.96
N ALA A 121 -0.06 -0.28 17.71
CA ALA A 121 -0.99 0.79 17.40
C ALA A 121 -2.42 0.30 17.70
N ALA A 122 -2.94 0.71 18.86
CA ALA A 122 -4.36 0.70 19.13
C ALA A 122 -5.01 1.52 18.02
N GLU A 123 -5.64 0.84 17.07
CA GLU A 123 -6.49 1.53 16.13
C GLU A 123 -7.55 2.20 16.99
N PRO A 124 -7.71 3.53 16.94
CA PRO A 124 -8.90 4.12 17.51
C PRO A 124 -10.07 3.35 16.88
N PRO A 125 -11.08 2.95 17.67
CA PRO A 125 -12.29 2.38 17.08
C PRO A 125 -12.66 3.31 15.92
N PRO A 126 -13.07 2.78 14.75
CA PRO A 126 -13.49 3.63 13.65
C PRO A 126 -14.43 4.63 14.28
N ALA A 127 -14.01 5.91 14.32
CA ALA A 127 -14.81 6.93 14.96
C ALA A 127 -16.19 6.75 14.34
N PRO A 128 -17.28 6.67 15.13
CA PRO A 128 -18.60 6.77 14.52
C PRO A 128 -18.46 7.96 13.60
N THR A 129 -18.72 7.77 12.31
CA THR A 129 -18.64 8.83 11.31
C THR A 129 -19.67 9.84 11.77
N GLN A 130 -19.29 10.71 12.70
CA GLN A 130 -20.03 11.87 13.06
C GLN A 130 -20.06 12.61 11.73
N PRO A 131 -21.26 12.90 11.19
CA PRO A 131 -21.33 13.73 10.01
C PRO A 131 -20.49 14.94 10.32
N ILE A 132 -19.42 15.14 9.54
CA ILE A 132 -18.56 16.30 9.64
C ILE A 132 -19.52 17.49 9.68
N PRO A 133 -19.59 18.27 10.78
CA PRO A 133 -20.48 19.41 10.80
C PRO A 133 -20.03 20.31 9.67
N SER A 134 -20.88 20.43 8.65
CA SER A 134 -20.73 21.39 7.58
C SER A 134 -20.34 22.74 8.20
N PRO A 135 -19.37 23.47 7.64
CA PRO A 135 -19.03 24.79 8.17
C PRO A 135 -20.31 25.61 8.24
N ALA A 136 -20.63 26.07 9.46
CA ALA A 136 -21.84 26.84 9.72
C ALA A 136 -21.91 28.01 8.73
N PRO A 137 -23.03 28.20 8.00
CA PRO A 137 -23.18 29.35 7.13
C PRO A 137 -23.14 30.60 7.99
N GLN A 138 -22.16 31.48 7.74
CA GLN A 138 -22.23 32.86 8.20
C GLN A 138 -23.58 33.42 7.76
N ARG A 139 -24.38 33.91 8.72
CA ARG A 139 -25.71 34.48 8.49
C ARG A 139 -25.61 35.63 7.48
N GLN A 140 -25.95 35.37 6.23
CA GLN A 140 -26.35 36.43 5.29
C GLN A 140 -27.77 36.88 5.67
N PRO A 141 -28.07 38.20 5.66
CA PRO A 141 -29.41 38.72 5.91
C PRO A 141 -30.42 38.23 4.86
N PRO A 142 -31.73 38.17 5.20
CA PRO A 142 -32.72 37.44 4.43
C PRO A 142 -33.14 38.20 3.17
N ALA A 143 -32.93 37.60 2.00
CA ALA A 143 -33.68 37.94 0.79
C ALA A 143 -34.99 37.13 0.74
N PRO A 144 -36.08 37.66 0.14
CA PRO A 144 -37.44 37.15 0.32
C PRO A 144 -37.61 35.72 -0.23
N ARG A 145 -38.33 34.89 0.53
CA ARG A 145 -38.80 33.58 0.09
C ARG A 145 -40.01 33.74 -0.83
N ASP A 146 -39.89 33.20 -2.03
CA ASP A 146 -41.00 32.62 -2.79
C ASP A 146 -40.57 31.21 -3.29
N PRO A 147 -41.53 30.31 -3.55
CA PRO A 147 -41.47 28.93 -3.08
C PRO A 147 -40.67 28.02 -4.03
N GLN A 148 -39.64 27.35 -3.51
CA GLN A 148 -39.06 26.23 -4.24
C GLN A 148 -39.95 24.99 -4.09
N PRO A 149 -40.38 24.37 -5.21
CA PRO A 149 -41.16 23.15 -5.17
C PRO A 149 -40.30 21.99 -4.67
N LEU A 150 -40.91 21.12 -3.87
CA LEU A 150 -40.41 19.79 -3.56
C LEU A 150 -39.91 19.13 -4.85
N LYS A 151 -38.59 18.98 -5.01
CA LYS A 151 -38.03 18.17 -6.09
C LYS A 151 -37.85 16.72 -5.58
N PRO A 152 -38.43 15.72 -6.27
CA PRO A 152 -38.31 14.30 -5.95
C PRO A 152 -36.87 13.79 -6.10
N PRO A 153 -36.53 12.59 -5.58
CA PRO A 153 -35.18 12.02 -5.68
C PRO A 153 -34.76 11.97 -7.15
N THR A 154 -33.78 12.80 -7.51
CA THR A 154 -33.24 12.85 -8.87
C THR A 154 -32.12 11.83 -8.96
N SER A 155 -32.30 10.81 -9.79
CA SER A 155 -31.40 9.69 -10.10
C SER A 155 -30.06 10.10 -10.72
N GLN A 156 -29.23 10.88 -10.01
CA GLN A 156 -27.95 11.38 -10.54
C GLN A 156 -26.74 11.08 -9.65
N ASP A 157 -26.86 10.20 -8.65
CA ASP A 157 -25.69 9.71 -7.92
C ASP A 157 -24.88 8.73 -8.82
N PRO A 158 -23.63 9.05 -9.18
CA PRO A 158 -22.81 8.20 -10.05
C PRO A 158 -22.53 6.84 -9.43
N VAL A 159 -22.47 6.77 -8.10
CA VAL A 159 -22.30 5.52 -7.34
C VAL A 159 -23.53 4.62 -7.47
N ALA A 160 -24.74 5.18 -7.38
CA ALA A 160 -25.98 4.41 -7.49
C ALA A 160 -26.19 3.89 -8.93
N ILE A 161 -25.85 4.70 -9.93
CA ILE A 161 -25.92 4.30 -11.33
C ILE A 161 -24.94 3.15 -11.62
N TRP A 162 -23.71 3.23 -11.09
CA TRP A 162 -22.73 2.17 -11.26
C TRP A 162 -23.19 0.83 -10.64
N GLN A 163 -23.80 0.87 -9.45
CA GLN A 163 -24.33 -0.33 -8.79
C GLN A 163 -25.41 -1.02 -9.63
N GLU A 164 -26.32 -0.24 -10.23
CA GLU A 164 -27.38 -0.81 -11.07
C GLU A 164 -26.83 -1.38 -12.39
N VAL A 165 -25.78 -0.75 -12.95
CA VAL A 165 -25.07 -1.27 -14.12
C VAL A 165 -24.37 -2.58 -13.79
N GLU A 166 -23.68 -2.67 -12.64
CA GLU A 166 -23.01 -3.91 -12.22
C GLU A 166 -24.00 -5.07 -12.05
N ARG A 167 -25.22 -4.77 -11.59
CA ARG A 167 -26.30 -5.75 -11.43
C ARG A 167 -26.79 -6.32 -12.76
N LEU A 168 -26.70 -5.55 -13.84
CA LEU A 168 -27.18 -5.92 -15.18
C LEU A 168 -26.10 -6.53 -16.07
N LEU A 169 -24.83 -6.42 -15.69
CA LEU A 169 -23.72 -7.03 -16.41
C LEU A 169 -23.71 -8.55 -16.29
N SER A 170 -23.28 -9.21 -17.36
CA SER A 170 -23.07 -10.66 -17.40
C SER A 170 -21.99 -11.08 -16.37
N THR A 171 -22.13 -12.23 -15.71
CA THR A 171 -21.13 -12.79 -14.78
C THR A 171 -19.68 -12.74 -15.30
N PRO A 172 -19.36 -13.09 -16.57
CA PRO A 172 -18.00 -12.98 -17.09
C PRO A 172 -17.53 -11.53 -17.26
N SER A 173 -18.43 -10.60 -17.64
CA SER A 173 -18.11 -9.18 -17.79
C SER A 173 -17.88 -8.52 -16.42
N ARG A 174 -18.70 -8.88 -15.43
CA ARG A 174 -18.61 -8.36 -14.07
C ARG A 174 -17.28 -8.70 -13.40
N ALA A 175 -16.81 -9.94 -13.52
CA ALA A 175 -15.51 -10.36 -12.97
C ALA A 175 -14.33 -9.57 -13.58
N ILE A 176 -14.37 -9.34 -14.89
CA ILE A 176 -13.36 -8.53 -15.59
C ILE A 176 -13.36 -7.10 -15.05
N PHE A 177 -14.53 -6.47 -14.98
CA PHE A 177 -14.62 -5.10 -14.49
C PHE A 177 -14.22 -5.01 -13.03
N GLN A 178 -14.63 -5.92 -12.14
CA GLN A 178 -14.16 -5.94 -10.75
C GLN A 178 -12.62 -5.98 -10.63
N GLN A 179 -11.94 -6.74 -11.49
CA GLN A 179 -10.47 -6.77 -11.53
C GLN A 179 -9.86 -5.45 -12.04
N LEU A 180 -10.56 -4.70 -12.88
CA LEU A 180 -10.11 -3.42 -13.44
C LEU A 180 -10.44 -2.20 -12.57
N GLN A 181 -11.18 -2.39 -11.47
CA GLN A 181 -11.63 -1.34 -10.53
C GLN A 181 -12.14 -0.10 -11.28
N PRO A 182 -13.31 -0.21 -11.93
CA PRO A 182 -13.87 0.81 -12.77
C PRO A 182 -14.53 1.86 -11.87
N GLU A 183 -14.27 3.10 -12.17
CA GLU A 183 -14.86 4.24 -11.49
C GLU A 183 -15.64 5.05 -12.51
N LEU A 184 -16.88 5.39 -12.17
CA LEU A 184 -17.69 6.23 -13.04
C LEU A 184 -17.22 7.67 -12.87
N VAL A 185 -16.46 8.17 -13.86
CA VAL A 185 -15.82 9.48 -13.78
C VAL A 185 -16.82 10.56 -14.17
N GLU A 186 -17.51 10.38 -15.29
CA GLU A 186 -18.43 11.38 -15.83
C GLU A 186 -19.56 10.70 -16.60
N ILE A 187 -20.78 11.23 -16.44
CA ILE A 187 -21.96 10.80 -17.20
C ILE A 187 -22.46 12.00 -17.99
N ASN A 188 -22.23 11.98 -19.29
CA ASN A 188 -22.80 12.97 -20.20
C ASN A 188 -24.12 12.47 -20.78
N SER A 189 -24.83 13.38 -21.46
CA SER A 189 -26.11 13.05 -22.09
C SER A 189 -25.98 12.08 -23.29
N THR A 190 -24.77 11.92 -23.83
CA THR A 190 -24.48 11.16 -25.06
C THR A 190 -23.36 10.12 -24.92
N ASP A 191 -22.53 10.25 -23.89
CA ASP A 191 -21.44 9.33 -23.59
C ASP A 191 -21.19 9.22 -22.10
N VAL A 192 -20.55 8.13 -21.70
CA VAL A 192 -20.18 7.87 -20.31
C VAL A 192 -18.69 7.57 -20.23
N LEU A 193 -18.01 8.24 -19.31
CA LEU A 193 -16.58 8.09 -19.08
C LEU A 193 -16.35 7.18 -17.89
N VAL A 194 -15.80 5.99 -18.18
CA VAL A 194 -15.43 5.00 -17.17
C VAL A 194 -13.93 5.02 -16.99
N GLY A 195 -13.50 5.41 -15.80
CA GLY A 195 -12.13 5.38 -15.34
C GLY A 195 -11.70 3.96 -15.00
N LEU A 196 -10.59 3.48 -15.55
CA LEU A 196 -10.02 2.17 -15.18
C LEU A 196 -8.73 2.43 -14.39
N ARG A 197 -8.63 1.91 -13.15
CA ARG A 197 -7.46 2.11 -12.27
C ARG A 197 -6.33 1.07 -12.50
N SER A 198 -6.47 0.20 -13.49
CA SER A 198 -5.48 -0.85 -13.80
C SER A 198 -4.25 -0.31 -14.55
N LYS A 199 -3.15 -1.09 -14.53
CA LYS A 199 -1.93 -0.77 -15.31
C LYS A 199 -2.30 -0.65 -16.80
N ARG A 200 -1.66 0.32 -17.47
CA ARG A 200 -1.86 0.64 -18.89
C ARG A 200 -1.21 -0.44 -19.75
N ASP A 201 -1.80 -1.62 -19.76
CA ASP A 201 -1.39 -2.76 -20.59
C ASP A 201 -2.30 -2.88 -21.82
N GLU A 202 -1.72 -3.22 -22.97
CA GLU A 202 -2.44 -3.39 -24.25
C GLU A 202 -3.57 -4.44 -24.12
N THR A 203 -3.32 -5.48 -23.33
CA THR A 203 -4.29 -6.51 -22.95
C THR A 203 -5.52 -5.94 -22.24
N THR A 204 -5.34 -5.03 -21.28
CA THR A 204 -6.44 -4.39 -20.55
C THR A 204 -7.30 -3.52 -21.46
N LYS A 205 -6.65 -2.76 -22.37
CA LYS A 205 -7.35 -1.95 -23.37
C LYS A 205 -8.16 -2.85 -24.33
N ASN A 206 -7.60 -3.99 -24.73
CA ASN A 206 -8.26 -4.93 -25.63
C ASN A 206 -9.46 -5.62 -24.95
N ILE A 207 -9.30 -6.08 -23.70
CA ILE A 207 -10.37 -6.69 -22.91
C ILE A 207 -11.50 -5.70 -22.62
N ALA A 208 -11.18 -4.47 -22.19
CA ALA A 208 -12.17 -3.43 -21.95
C ALA A 208 -12.92 -3.06 -23.24
N THR A 209 -12.23 -2.97 -24.38
CA THR A 209 -12.86 -2.71 -25.69
C THR A 209 -13.76 -3.86 -26.13
N GLN A 210 -13.34 -5.11 -25.91
CA GLN A 210 -14.12 -6.30 -26.26
C GLN A 210 -15.40 -6.42 -25.43
N LYS A 211 -15.39 -5.94 -24.18
CA LYS A 211 -16.55 -5.95 -23.27
C LYS A 211 -17.33 -4.62 -23.23
N ARG A 212 -16.97 -3.65 -24.06
CA ARG A 212 -17.65 -2.35 -24.16
C ARG A 212 -19.13 -2.48 -24.48
N ALA A 213 -19.48 -3.36 -25.42
CA ALA A 213 -20.85 -3.54 -25.85
C ALA A 213 -21.77 -4.04 -24.71
N ASP A 214 -21.23 -4.76 -23.74
CA ASP A 214 -21.99 -5.24 -22.56
C ASP A 214 -22.27 -4.09 -21.59
N LEU A 215 -21.28 -3.21 -21.39
CA LEU A 215 -21.46 -1.97 -20.62
C LEU A 215 -22.41 -1.00 -21.30
N GLU A 216 -22.30 -0.78 -22.62
CA GLU A 216 -23.20 0.11 -23.37
C GLU A 216 -24.65 -0.36 -23.24
N LYS A 217 -24.90 -1.67 -23.39
CA LYS A 217 -26.22 -2.27 -23.17
C LYS A 217 -26.70 -2.12 -21.73
N ALA A 218 -25.83 -2.31 -20.75
CA ALA A 218 -26.18 -2.15 -19.34
C ALA A 218 -26.52 -0.69 -19.01
N PHE A 219 -25.69 0.28 -19.43
CA PHE A 219 -25.97 1.71 -19.27
C PHE A 219 -27.24 2.15 -20.02
N GLU A 220 -27.49 1.64 -21.22
CA GLU A 220 -28.72 1.91 -21.97
C GLU A 220 -29.96 1.39 -21.22
N ARG A 221 -29.84 0.26 -20.52
CA ARG A 221 -30.92 -0.32 -19.72
C ARG A 221 -31.19 0.46 -18.43
N VAL A 222 -30.14 0.97 -17.78
CA VAL A 222 -30.24 1.75 -16.52
C VAL A 222 -30.70 3.18 -16.77
N LEU A 223 -30.11 3.84 -17.77
CA LEU A 223 -30.35 5.26 -18.06
C LEU A 223 -31.41 5.47 -19.15
N HIS A 224 -31.98 4.39 -19.69
CA HIS A 224 -33.02 4.38 -20.74
C HIS A 224 -32.66 5.23 -21.96
N ARG A 225 -31.36 5.36 -22.28
CA ARG A 225 -30.82 6.21 -23.34
C ARG A 225 -29.60 5.56 -24.01
N PRO A 226 -29.40 5.73 -25.32
CA PRO A 226 -28.21 5.21 -25.99
C PRO A 226 -26.98 6.03 -25.57
N LEU A 227 -26.04 5.38 -24.87
CA LEU A 227 -24.83 6.02 -24.36
C LEU A 227 -23.60 5.30 -24.90
N LYS A 228 -22.62 6.07 -25.41
CA LYS A 228 -21.33 5.52 -25.82
C LYS A 228 -20.37 5.44 -24.65
N VAL A 229 -19.82 4.26 -24.39
CA VAL A 229 -18.87 4.07 -23.27
C VAL A 229 -17.46 4.40 -23.74
N ARG A 230 -16.83 5.40 -23.09
CA ARG A 230 -15.41 5.74 -23.26
C ARG A 230 -14.64 5.28 -22.03
N TYR A 231 -13.40 4.84 -22.27
CA TYR A 231 -12.49 4.44 -21.19
C TYR A 231 -11.38 5.47 -21.05
N GLN A 232 -11.11 5.86 -19.81
CA GLN A 232 -9.90 6.61 -19.46
C GLN A 232 -9.14 5.83 -18.40
N PHE A 233 -7.84 5.67 -18.58
CA PHE A 233 -7.02 5.07 -17.53
C PHE A 233 -6.72 6.15 -16.49
N LEU A 234 -7.18 5.92 -15.27
CA LEU A 234 -6.90 6.80 -14.14
C LEU A 234 -5.52 6.44 -13.63
N SER A 235 -4.52 7.29 -13.88
CA SER A 235 -3.25 7.19 -13.17
C SER A 235 -3.52 7.37 -11.67
N PRO A 236 -2.81 6.68 -10.77
CA PRO A 236 -3.00 6.81 -9.31
C PRO A 236 -2.62 8.20 -8.73
N ASN A 237 -2.50 9.23 -9.57
CA ASN A 237 -2.24 10.60 -9.18
C ASN A 237 -2.89 11.60 -10.15
N GLN A 238 -4.22 11.69 -10.15
CA GLN A 238 -4.93 12.89 -10.62
C GLN A 238 -6.14 13.16 -9.71
N GLY A 239 -5.82 13.66 -8.52
CA GLY A 239 -6.74 14.40 -7.67
C GLY A 239 -6.21 15.82 -7.49
N GLN A 240 -6.14 16.60 -8.58
CA GLN A 240 -6.07 18.07 -8.54
C GLN A 240 -6.17 18.64 -9.97
N PRO A 241 -7.03 19.64 -10.23
CA PRO A 241 -6.79 20.53 -11.37
C PRO A 241 -5.49 21.27 -11.08
N VAL A 242 -4.46 21.01 -11.89
CA VAL A 242 -3.28 21.88 -11.91
C VAL A 242 -3.77 23.24 -12.42
N PRO A 243 -3.66 24.35 -11.66
CA PRO A 243 -3.91 25.66 -12.23
C PRO A 243 -2.94 25.84 -13.40
N ALA A 244 -3.48 26.29 -14.54
CA ALA A 244 -2.71 26.64 -15.72
C ALA A 244 -1.47 27.45 -15.34
N PRO A 245 -0.27 27.13 -15.86
CA PRO A 245 0.84 28.08 -15.81
C PRO A 245 0.38 29.39 -16.45
N PRO A 246 0.65 30.57 -15.86
CA PRO A 246 0.28 31.83 -16.48
C PRO A 246 0.91 31.91 -17.88
N GLU A 247 0.03 32.05 -18.86
CA GLU A 247 0.35 32.36 -20.24
C GLU A 247 1.15 33.68 -20.24
N LEU A 248 2.46 33.57 -20.41
CA LEU A 248 3.31 34.71 -20.71
C LEU A 248 3.08 35.10 -22.19
N PRO A 249 2.87 36.39 -22.49
CA PRO A 249 2.51 36.87 -23.82
C PRO A 249 3.63 36.60 -24.86
N PRO A 250 3.30 36.55 -26.15
CA PRO A 250 4.27 36.23 -27.20
C PRO A 250 5.32 37.34 -27.32
N PRO A 251 6.63 37.02 -27.45
CA PRO A 251 7.58 38.01 -27.92
C PRO A 251 7.44 38.12 -29.44
N SER A 252 6.82 39.22 -29.88
CA SER A 252 6.99 39.72 -31.24
C SER A 252 8.45 40.15 -31.47
N THR A 253 8.89 39.90 -32.71
CA THR A 253 9.92 40.62 -33.49
C THR A 253 11.40 40.45 -33.11
N GLU A 254 12.11 39.69 -33.97
CA GLU A 254 13.44 40.02 -34.53
C GLU A 254 13.56 41.51 -34.94
N PRO A 255 14.75 42.11 -35.20
CA PRO A 255 16.05 41.49 -35.54
C PRO A 255 17.32 42.17 -34.92
N LYS A 256 18.51 41.57 -35.15
CA LYS A 256 19.68 42.20 -35.82
C LYS A 256 21.07 41.89 -35.20
N ALA A 257 21.94 41.42 -36.12
CA ALA A 257 23.41 41.54 -36.20
C ALA A 257 24.34 40.54 -35.47
N ALA A 258 24.89 39.62 -36.28
CA ALA A 258 26.27 39.13 -36.22
C ALA A 258 27.29 40.26 -36.60
N PRO A 259 28.65 40.10 -36.59
CA PRO A 259 29.43 38.84 -36.52
C PRO A 259 30.80 38.86 -35.76
N ALA A 260 31.45 37.67 -35.75
CA ALA A 260 32.89 37.36 -35.60
C ALA A 260 33.49 37.52 -34.17
N ILE A 261 34.47 36.75 -33.68
CA ILE A 261 35.67 36.15 -34.25
C ILE A 261 36.10 34.94 -33.35
N ALA A 262 36.67 33.87 -33.90
CA ALA A 262 37.33 32.75 -33.18
C ALA A 262 38.82 33.09 -32.88
N PRO A 263 39.72 32.17 -32.45
CA PRO A 263 39.63 30.95 -31.61
C PRO A 263 40.63 31.00 -30.41
N THR A 264 40.55 30.11 -29.40
CA THR A 264 41.72 29.39 -28.80
C THR A 264 41.35 28.53 -27.58
N THR A 265 41.77 27.26 -27.66
CA THR A 265 42.39 26.41 -26.61
C THR A 265 41.71 26.25 -25.25
N SER A 266 41.23 25.04 -24.95
CA SER A 266 41.81 24.16 -23.91
C SER A 266 40.78 23.12 -23.49
N ASP A 267 41.07 21.87 -23.80
CA ASP A 267 40.54 20.67 -23.16
C ASP A 267 40.48 20.83 -21.63
N ASP A 268 39.39 20.32 -21.03
CA ASP A 268 39.29 19.65 -19.70
C ASP A 268 37.91 19.86 -19.02
N VAL A 269 36.77 19.60 -19.69
CA VAL A 269 35.47 19.43 -18.98
C VAL A 269 34.53 18.51 -19.79
N ALA A 270 34.82 17.21 -19.84
CA ALA A 270 33.87 16.23 -20.40
C ALA A 270 33.85 14.88 -19.65
N ILE A 271 34.60 14.72 -18.56
CA ILE A 271 34.54 13.50 -17.73
C ILE A 271 34.43 13.92 -16.26
N ARG A 272 33.27 14.46 -15.89
CA ARG A 272 32.92 14.66 -14.48
C ARG A 272 31.41 14.67 -14.30
N ASN A 273 30.79 13.51 -14.51
CA ASN A 273 29.42 13.22 -14.05
C ASN A 273 29.05 11.71 -14.10
N VAL A 274 29.98 10.83 -13.70
CA VAL A 274 29.69 9.40 -13.43
C VAL A 274 30.55 8.94 -12.26
N ALA A 275 30.22 9.36 -11.03
CA ALA A 275 30.74 8.77 -9.79
C ALA A 275 29.96 9.32 -8.57
N ASP A 276 28.68 8.99 -8.45
CA ASP A 276 27.94 9.12 -7.17
C ASP A 276 26.90 8.00 -7.01
N LEU A 277 27.31 6.79 -7.37
CA LEU A 277 26.60 5.56 -7.06
C LEU A 277 27.65 4.63 -6.47
N PHE A 278 27.37 4.00 -5.33
CA PHE A 278 28.27 3.17 -4.50
C PHE A 278 28.99 3.90 -3.35
N GLN A 279 28.22 4.26 -2.32
CA GLN A 279 28.75 4.34 -0.95
C GLN A 279 28.97 2.91 -0.40
N GLY A 280 30.17 2.36 -0.62
CA GLY A 280 30.60 1.07 -0.09
C GLY A 280 32.12 1.02 0.09
N GLN A 281 32.53 0.91 1.34
CA GLN A 281 33.88 1.04 1.91
C GLN A 281 34.92 0.07 1.31
N VAL A 282 36.06 0.59 0.83
CA VAL A 282 37.25 -0.21 0.49
C VAL A 282 38.16 -0.30 1.71
N ILE A 283 38.31 -1.51 2.25
CA ILE A 283 39.30 -1.82 3.28
C ILE A 283 40.65 -1.88 2.58
N ALA A 284 41.58 -1.01 2.96
CA ALA A 284 42.96 -1.08 2.49
C ALA A 284 43.62 -2.32 3.11
N LEU A 285 44.02 -3.28 2.27
CA LEU A 285 44.99 -4.29 2.66
C LEU A 285 46.38 -3.64 2.61
N GLU A 286 47.01 -3.52 3.77
CA GLU A 286 48.41 -3.09 3.89
C GLU A 286 49.32 -4.02 3.08
N ASP A 287 50.12 -3.41 2.22
CA ASP A 287 51.18 -4.04 1.44
C ASP A 287 52.35 -4.36 2.37
N GLU A 288 52.40 -5.60 2.87
CA GLU A 288 53.62 -6.13 3.50
C GLU A 288 54.54 -6.66 2.39
N SER A 289 55.32 -5.74 1.83
CA SER A 289 56.50 -6.06 1.03
C SER A 289 57.55 -6.76 1.92
N SER A 290 57.67 -8.08 1.85
CA SER A 290 58.88 -8.82 2.25
C SER A 290 58.95 -10.25 1.69
N MET A 291 60.18 -10.63 1.31
CA MET A 291 60.71 -11.96 0.95
C MET A 291 60.71 -12.42 -0.52
N GLU A 292 61.86 -12.12 -1.15
CA GLU A 292 62.84 -13.10 -1.62
C GLU A 292 62.46 -14.03 -2.82
N GLN A 293 62.88 -13.63 -4.02
CA GLN A 293 62.99 -14.51 -5.19
C GLN A 293 64.32 -15.29 -5.16
N GLY A 294 64.25 -16.60 -4.91
CA GLY A 294 65.29 -17.57 -5.25
C GLY A 294 64.81 -18.53 -6.33
N LYS A 295 65.55 -18.65 -7.44
CA LYS A 295 65.33 -19.60 -8.55
C LYS A 295 66.69 -19.91 -9.22
N PRO A 296 66.92 -21.04 -9.95
CA PRO A 296 66.50 -22.46 -9.85
C PRO A 296 67.77 -23.39 -9.77
N PRO A 297 67.85 -24.69 -10.19
CA PRO A 297 67.47 -25.28 -11.50
C PRO A 297 66.63 -26.59 -11.44
N LYS A 298 65.83 -26.81 -12.49
CA LYS A 298 65.36 -28.14 -12.94
C LYS A 298 66.47 -28.77 -13.77
N GLY A 299 66.78 -30.04 -13.51
CA GLY A 299 67.68 -30.84 -14.33
C GLY A 299 66.99 -31.38 -15.59
N SER A 300 67.70 -31.29 -16.72
CA SER A 300 67.98 -32.35 -17.71
C SER A 300 68.64 -31.71 -18.91
#